data_AF-A0A8C5YHN0-F1
#
_entry.id   AF-A0A8C5YHN0-F1
#
_cell.length_a   1.000
_cell.length_b   1.000
_cell.length_c   1.000
_cell.angle_alpha   90.00
_cell.angle_beta   90.00
_cell.angle_gamma   90.00
#
_symmetry.space_group_name_H-M   'P 1'
#
loop_
_entity.id
_entity.type
_entity.pdbx_description
1 polymer ?
#
loop_
_entity_poly.entity_id
_entity_poly.type
_entity_poly.pdbx_seq_one_letter_code
_entity_poly.pdbx_strand_id
1 'polypeptide(L)'
;MATSAASSEHFEKLHEIFRGLHEDLRGAPQRLLGTAGTEEKKKLIRDFDEKHQEANETVRTRNKFLMNKRKKILLDAFALRIHFVLSFLTPLVLGMEPRGTLPLKHTPNSFYYFNRLHSQRALLLQGTESLNRATQSIERSHRIATETDQIGSEIIEELGEQRDQLERTKNRLVNTSENLSKSRKILRSMSRKVMTNKLLLSIIILLELAILGGLVYYKFFRKH
;
A
#
# COMPACT_ATOMS: atom_id res chain seq x y z
N MET A 1 21.06 -36.67 6.27
CA MET A 1 21.35 -35.36 6.88
C MET A 1 21.76 -34.29 5.85
N ALA A 2 22.50 -34.63 4.77
CA ALA A 2 22.92 -33.66 3.74
C ALA A 2 21.78 -32.96 2.95
N THR A 3 20.61 -33.59 2.79
CA THR A 3 19.47 -33.03 2.03
C THR A 3 18.68 -31.96 2.81
N SER A 4 18.77 -31.95 4.15
CA SER A 4 18.11 -30.95 5.00
C SER A 4 18.89 -29.64 5.02
N ALA A 5 20.22 -29.71 5.00
CA ALA A 5 21.10 -28.54 4.98
C ALA A 5 21.01 -27.79 3.64
N ALA A 6 21.10 -28.49 2.51
CA ALA A 6 20.93 -27.90 1.18
C ALA A 6 19.52 -27.28 0.96
N SER A 7 18.49 -27.84 1.60
CA SER A 7 17.14 -27.28 1.58
C SER A 7 16.96 -26.05 2.48
N SER A 8 17.81 -25.87 3.50
CA SER A 8 17.79 -24.71 4.41
C SER A 8 18.48 -23.52 3.75
N GLU A 9 19.66 -23.73 3.18
CA GLU A 9 20.41 -22.69 2.46
C GLU A 9 19.63 -22.13 1.26
N HIS A 10 18.91 -22.99 0.53
CA HIS A 10 18.05 -22.54 -0.57
C HIS A 10 16.88 -21.70 -0.07
N PHE A 11 16.33 -22.01 1.11
CA PHE A 11 15.23 -21.25 1.71
C PHE A 11 15.71 -19.90 2.26
N GLU A 12 16.91 -19.84 2.84
CA GLU A 12 17.56 -18.60 3.27
C GLU A 12 17.87 -17.68 2.08
N LYS A 13 18.44 -18.21 1.00
CA LYS A 13 18.64 -17.44 -0.24
C LYS A 13 17.35 -16.88 -0.80
N LEU A 14 16.27 -17.67 -0.77
CA LEU A 14 14.95 -17.22 -1.21
C LEU A 14 14.38 -16.12 -0.30
N HIS A 15 14.69 -16.17 1.00
CA HIS A 15 14.27 -15.17 1.98
C HIS A 15 15.04 -13.85 1.80
N GLU A 16 16.35 -13.93 1.56
CA GLU A 16 17.20 -12.78 1.22
C GLU A 16 16.72 -12.07 -0.05
N ILE A 17 16.44 -12.83 -1.12
CA ILE A 17 15.91 -12.28 -2.37
C ILE A 17 14.56 -11.60 -2.13
N PHE A 18 13.65 -12.25 -1.41
CA PHE A 18 12.34 -11.68 -1.10
C PHE A 18 12.44 -10.40 -0.27
N ARG A 19 13.38 -10.36 0.70
CA ARG A 19 13.62 -9.18 1.53
C ARG A 19 14.13 -8.00 0.70
N GLY A 20 15.12 -8.24 -0.17
CA GLY A 20 15.65 -7.20 -1.07
C GLY A 20 14.58 -6.68 -2.03
N LEU A 21 13.76 -7.58 -2.59
CA LEU A 21 12.67 -7.20 -3.48
C LEU A 21 11.60 -6.35 -2.75
N HIS A 22 11.31 -6.68 -1.48
CA HIS A 22 10.36 -5.93 -0.66
C HIS A 22 10.87 -4.53 -0.30
N GLU A 23 12.17 -4.37 -0.02
CA GLU A 23 12.77 -3.04 0.18
C GLU A 23 12.73 -2.19 -1.10
N ASP A 24 13.02 -2.79 -2.24
CA ASP A 24 12.91 -2.13 -3.55
C ASP A 24 11.47 -1.69 -3.86
N LEU A 25 10.49 -2.58 -3.64
CA LEU A 25 9.06 -2.30 -3.83
C LEU A 25 8.57 -1.21 -2.85
N ARG A 26 9.10 -1.16 -1.62
CA ARG A 26 8.77 -0.12 -0.64
C ARG A 26 9.32 1.26 -1.04
N GLY A 27 10.48 1.31 -1.71
CA GLY A 27 11.10 2.56 -2.18
C GLY A 27 10.55 3.09 -3.52
N ALA A 28 9.90 2.24 -4.32
CA ALA A 28 9.39 2.61 -5.64
C ALA A 28 8.35 3.76 -5.64
N PRO A 29 7.38 3.84 -4.70
CA PRO A 29 6.41 4.93 -4.64
C PRO A 29 7.05 6.31 -4.38
N GLN A 30 8.10 6.35 -3.55
CA GLN A 30 8.82 7.59 -3.25
C GLN A 30 9.64 8.08 -4.46
N ARG A 31 10.16 7.15 -5.28
CA ARG A 31 10.85 7.46 -6.54
C ARG A 31 9.88 7.93 -7.62
N LEU A 32 8.67 7.36 -7.68
CA LEU A 32 7.58 7.77 -8.58
C LEU A 32 7.08 9.20 -8.33
N LEU A 33 7.24 9.72 -7.10
CA LEU A 33 6.79 11.07 -6.73
C LEU A 33 7.75 12.17 -7.21
N GLY A 34 9.01 11.82 -7.52
CA GLY A 34 10.07 12.77 -7.91
C GLY A 34 10.38 12.82 -9.41
N THR A 35 9.78 11.96 -10.25
CA THR A 35 10.11 11.87 -11.69
C THR A 35 9.16 12.72 -12.54
N ALA A 36 9.70 13.78 -13.14
CA ALA A 36 9.00 14.70 -14.03
C ALA A 36 9.00 14.18 -15.48
N GLY A 37 8.29 13.07 -15.74
CA GLY A 37 8.16 12.52 -17.09
C GLY A 37 7.16 11.38 -17.22
N THR A 38 6.24 11.47 -18.19
CA THR A 38 5.22 10.43 -18.46
C THR A 38 5.83 9.09 -18.88
N GLU A 39 6.97 9.09 -19.57
CA GLU A 39 7.65 7.87 -20.03
C GLU A 39 8.48 7.19 -18.92
N GLU A 40 9.17 7.94 -18.08
CA GLU A 40 9.89 7.40 -16.92
C GLU A 40 8.92 6.77 -15.91
N LYS A 41 7.76 7.41 -15.69
CA LYS A 41 6.69 6.89 -14.85
C LYS A 41 6.15 5.56 -15.38
N LYS A 42 5.91 5.44 -16.69
CA LYS A 42 5.46 4.18 -17.32
C LYS A 42 6.50 3.06 -17.19
N LYS A 43 7.78 3.39 -17.42
CA LYS A 43 8.87 2.42 -17.24
C LYS A 43 8.92 1.92 -15.81
N LEU A 44 8.83 2.81 -14.83
CA LEU A 44 8.88 2.46 -13.42
C LEU A 44 7.67 1.65 -12.95
N ILE A 45 6.48 1.90 -13.51
CA ILE A 45 5.29 1.07 -13.28
C ILE A 45 5.50 -0.35 -13.84
N ARG A 46 6.04 -0.47 -15.05
CA ARG A 46 6.32 -1.78 -15.65
C ARG A 46 7.36 -2.57 -14.85
N ASP A 47 8.45 -1.92 -14.43
CA ASP A 47 9.49 -2.55 -13.61
C ASP A 47 8.92 -2.97 -12.23
N PHE A 48 7.98 -2.20 -11.68
CA PHE A 48 7.28 -2.55 -10.45
C PHE A 48 6.36 -3.76 -10.63
N ASP A 49 5.55 -3.80 -11.70
CA ASP A 49 4.66 -4.90 -12.00
C ASP A 49 5.44 -6.20 -12.26
N GLU A 50 6.56 -6.12 -12.95
CA GLU A 50 7.46 -7.26 -13.22
C GLU A 50 8.04 -7.83 -11.92
N LYS A 51 8.62 -6.97 -11.06
CA LYS A 51 9.11 -7.40 -9.74
C LYS A 51 8.00 -7.93 -8.85
N HIS A 52 6.82 -7.33 -8.88
CA HIS A 52 5.67 -7.80 -8.12
C HIS A 52 5.21 -9.19 -8.58
N GLN A 53 5.23 -9.45 -9.89
CA GLN A 53 4.94 -10.75 -10.45
C GLN A 53 5.97 -11.81 -10.04
N GLU A 54 7.26 -11.50 -10.11
CA GLU A 54 8.36 -12.39 -9.68
C GLU A 54 8.25 -12.77 -8.19
N ALA A 55 7.90 -11.80 -7.34
CA ALA A 55 7.65 -12.03 -5.92
C ALA A 55 6.55 -13.07 -5.70
N ASN A 56 5.47 -12.95 -6.48
CA ASN A 56 4.29 -13.79 -6.37
C ASN A 56 4.56 -15.22 -6.87
N GLU A 57 5.35 -15.37 -7.93
CA GLU A 57 5.80 -16.66 -8.43
C GLU A 57 6.73 -17.38 -7.43
N THR A 58 7.60 -16.62 -6.77
CA THR A 58 8.48 -17.13 -5.70
C THR A 58 7.66 -17.66 -4.51
N VAL A 59 6.63 -16.92 -4.07
CA VAL A 59 5.73 -17.37 -3.00
C VAL A 59 4.95 -18.63 -3.41
N ARG A 60 4.46 -18.70 -4.65
CA ARG A 60 3.76 -19.89 -5.17
C ARG A 60 4.67 -21.12 -5.18
N THR A 61 5.91 -20.97 -5.65
CA THR A 61 6.91 -22.05 -5.68
C THR A 61 7.22 -22.55 -4.27
N ARG A 62 7.41 -21.62 -3.32
CA ARG A 62 7.62 -21.94 -1.91
C ARG A 62 6.43 -22.69 -1.29
N ASN A 63 5.21 -22.25 -1.56
CA ASN A 63 3.99 -22.91 -1.07
C ASN A 63 3.86 -24.34 -1.63
N LYS A 64 4.13 -24.54 -2.92
CA LYS A 64 4.11 -25.87 -3.55
C LYS A 64 5.11 -26.83 -2.90
N PHE A 65 6.31 -26.34 -2.58
CA PHE A 65 7.32 -27.13 -1.89
C PHE A 65 6.92 -27.51 -0.46
N LEU A 66 6.34 -26.58 0.30
CA LEU A 66 5.82 -26.84 1.65
C LEU A 66 4.68 -27.86 1.65
N MET A 67 3.78 -27.79 0.68
CA MET A 67 2.73 -28.80 0.51
C MET A 67 3.29 -30.17 0.19
N ASN A 68 4.33 -30.26 -0.65
CA ASN A 68 4.97 -31.54 -0.97
C ASN A 68 5.70 -32.13 0.25
N LYS A 69 6.40 -31.31 1.03
CA LYS A 69 7.00 -31.74 2.31
C LYS A 69 5.95 -32.26 3.29
N ARG A 70 4.82 -31.55 3.45
CA ARG A 70 3.70 -31.98 4.31
C ARG A 70 3.12 -33.32 3.89
N LYS A 71 2.92 -33.53 2.57
CA LYS A 71 2.45 -34.81 2.02
C LYS A 71 3.43 -35.94 2.32
N LYS A 72 4.73 -35.71 2.17
CA LYS A 72 5.77 -36.71 2.47
C LYS A 72 5.78 -37.14 3.93
N ILE A 73 5.71 -36.18 4.86
CA ILE A 73 5.67 -36.47 6.31
C ILE A 73 4.44 -37.31 6.67
N LEU A 74 3.28 -36.98 6.09
CA LEU A 74 2.05 -37.75 6.28
C LEU A 74 2.20 -39.18 5.74
N LEU A 75 2.82 -39.34 4.55
CA LEU A 75 3.08 -40.64 3.93
C LEU A 75 4.01 -41.50 4.80
N ASP A 76 5.11 -40.92 5.30
CA ASP A 76 6.06 -41.63 6.16
C ASP A 76 5.39 -42.07 7.47
N ALA A 77 4.58 -41.21 8.09
CA ALA A 77 3.82 -41.56 9.29
C ALA A 77 2.79 -42.68 9.03
N PHE A 78 2.19 -42.70 7.84
CA PHE A 78 1.24 -43.74 7.44
C PHE A 78 1.95 -45.08 7.19
N ALA A 79 3.13 -45.06 6.54
CA ALA A 79 3.95 -46.24 6.32
C ALA A 79 4.38 -46.92 7.64
N LEU A 80 4.78 -46.12 8.64
CA LEU A 80 5.08 -46.59 10.00
C LEU A 80 3.88 -47.31 10.65
N ARG A 81 2.68 -46.77 10.43
CA ARG A 81 1.44 -47.34 10.98
C ARG A 81 1.05 -48.64 10.30
N ILE A 82 1.20 -48.72 8.97
CA ILE A 82 1.01 -49.98 8.22
C ILE A 82 2.01 -51.02 8.67
N HIS A 83 3.29 -50.68 8.80
CA HIS A 83 4.33 -51.60 9.24
C HIS A 83 4.02 -52.19 10.62
N PHE A 84 3.53 -51.37 11.54
CA PHE A 84 3.14 -51.83 12.88
C PHE A 84 1.97 -52.82 12.83
N VAL A 85 0.94 -52.54 12.03
CA VAL A 85 -0.21 -53.44 11.85
C VAL A 85 0.21 -54.74 11.16
N LEU A 86 1.04 -54.65 10.13
CA LEU A 86 1.55 -55.83 9.42
C LEU A 86 2.37 -56.70 10.36
N SER A 87 3.30 -56.12 11.12
CA SER A 87 4.12 -56.84 12.10
C SER A 87 3.29 -57.57 13.16
N PHE A 88 2.09 -57.10 13.47
CA PHE A 88 1.16 -57.72 14.41
C PHE A 88 0.35 -58.86 13.76
N LEU A 89 0.02 -58.73 12.48
CA LEU A 89 -0.84 -59.69 11.76
C LEU A 89 -0.05 -60.83 11.08
N THR A 90 1.18 -60.60 10.64
CA THR A 90 2.05 -61.61 9.99
C THR A 90 2.19 -62.91 10.79
N PRO A 91 2.48 -62.91 12.11
CA PRO A 91 2.55 -64.15 12.88
C PRO A 91 1.19 -64.83 13.05
N LEU A 92 0.09 -64.07 13.02
CA LEU A 92 -1.28 -64.55 13.15
C LEU A 92 -1.75 -65.32 11.89
N VAL A 93 -1.29 -64.89 10.71
CA VAL A 93 -1.65 -65.49 9.42
C VAL A 93 -0.77 -66.69 9.05
N LEU A 94 0.52 -66.69 9.43
CA LEU A 94 1.46 -67.77 9.11
C LEU A 94 1.47 -68.93 10.12
N GLY A 95 0.65 -68.89 11.17
CA GLY A 95 0.52 -69.99 12.14
C GLY A 95 1.83 -70.32 12.86
N MET A 96 2.72 -69.35 13.04
CA MET A 96 3.97 -69.54 13.76
C MET A 96 3.77 -69.23 15.25
N GLU A 97 3.96 -70.25 16.10
CA GLU A 97 4.02 -70.10 17.56
C GLU A 97 5.22 -69.21 17.96
N PRO A 98 5.06 -68.27 18.91
CA PRO A 98 6.09 -67.31 19.27
C PRO A 98 7.19 -67.98 20.10
N ARG A 99 8.38 -68.19 19.53
CA ARG A 99 9.56 -68.66 20.27
C ARG A 99 10.29 -67.48 20.92
N GLY A 100 10.28 -67.42 22.25
CA GLY A 100 11.28 -66.68 23.04
C GLY A 100 10.69 -65.67 24.03
N THR A 101 10.62 -66.09 25.29
CA THR A 101 10.18 -65.33 26.46
C THR A 101 11.05 -64.12 26.80
N LEU A 102 10.43 -62.95 27.00
CA LEU A 102 10.79 -62.01 28.06
C LEU A 102 9.53 -61.75 28.91
N PRO A 103 9.63 -61.67 30.25
CA PRO A 103 8.46 -61.61 31.11
C PRO A 103 7.95 -60.18 31.14
N LEU A 104 7.04 -59.82 30.25
CA LEU A 104 6.28 -58.58 30.38
C LEU A 104 4.81 -58.88 30.64
N LYS A 105 4.51 -58.87 31.94
CA LYS A 105 3.20 -58.86 32.58
C LYS A 105 2.13 -58.24 31.66
N HIS A 106 1.19 -59.09 31.26
CA HIS A 106 -0.02 -58.74 30.53
C HIS A 106 -0.72 -57.54 31.22
N THR A 107 -0.59 -56.34 30.67
CA THR A 107 -1.59 -55.28 30.83
C THR A 107 -1.65 -54.44 29.56
N PRO A 108 -2.36 -54.93 28.51
CA PRO A 108 -2.79 -54.07 27.42
C PRO A 108 -3.59 -52.87 27.94
N ASN A 109 -4.17 -52.93 29.14
CA ASN A 109 -4.90 -51.81 29.74
C ASN A 109 -3.98 -50.67 30.24
N SER A 110 -2.83 -50.99 30.85
CA SER A 110 -1.98 -50.01 31.56
C SER A 110 -1.36 -48.98 30.62
N PHE A 111 -0.91 -49.41 29.43
CA PHE A 111 -0.36 -48.51 28.42
C PHE A 111 -1.40 -47.55 27.83
N TYR A 112 -2.67 -47.97 27.74
CA TYR A 112 -3.77 -47.13 27.26
C TYR A 112 -4.19 -46.11 28.32
N TYR A 113 -4.21 -46.47 29.61
CA TYR A 113 -4.46 -45.49 30.69
C TYR A 113 -3.34 -44.46 30.81
N PHE A 114 -2.08 -44.89 30.73
CA PHE A 114 -0.92 -43.98 30.77
C PHE A 114 -0.90 -43.02 29.58
N ASN A 115 -1.16 -43.52 28.36
CA ASN A 115 -1.29 -42.67 27.18
C ASN A 115 -2.49 -41.71 27.29
N ARG A 116 -3.64 -42.17 27.79
CA ARG A 116 -4.86 -41.34 27.93
C ARG A 116 -4.68 -40.23 28.97
N LEU A 117 -3.98 -40.51 30.07
CA LEU A 117 -3.69 -39.51 31.10
C LEU A 117 -2.68 -38.46 30.61
N HIS A 118 -1.62 -38.90 29.89
CA HIS A 118 -0.65 -37.99 29.29
C HIS A 118 -1.25 -37.15 28.16
N SER A 119 -2.10 -37.73 27.32
CA SER A 119 -2.79 -37.00 26.25
C SER A 119 -3.84 -36.03 26.80
N GLN A 120 -4.53 -36.34 27.89
CA GLN A 120 -5.40 -35.37 28.59
C GLN A 120 -4.60 -34.20 29.18
N ARG A 121 -3.46 -34.46 29.83
CA ARG A 121 -2.59 -33.38 30.34
C ARG A 121 -1.99 -32.54 29.22
N ALA A 122 -1.56 -33.17 28.13
CA ALA A 122 -1.07 -32.46 26.96
C ALA A 122 -2.16 -31.58 26.32
N LEU A 123 -3.41 -32.07 26.26
CA LEU A 123 -4.56 -31.30 25.78
C LEU A 123 -4.87 -30.10 26.69
N LEU A 124 -4.86 -30.27 28.01
CA LEU A 124 -5.10 -29.18 28.96
C LEU A 124 -3.97 -28.13 28.93
N LEU A 125 -2.71 -28.56 28.84
CA LEU A 125 -1.56 -27.67 28.67
C LEU A 125 -1.66 -26.90 27.35
N GLN A 126 -2.00 -27.59 26.25
CA GLN A 126 -2.19 -26.97 24.95
C GLN A 126 -3.37 -25.98 24.95
N GLY A 127 -4.47 -26.31 25.66
CA GLY A 127 -5.60 -25.41 25.86
C GLY A 127 -5.20 -24.15 26.64
N THR A 128 -4.40 -24.33 27.71
CA THR A 128 -3.88 -23.23 28.53
C THR A 128 -2.92 -22.35 27.75
N GLU A 129 -2.01 -22.93 26.97
CA GLU A 129 -1.13 -22.18 26.06
C GLU A 129 -1.91 -21.40 25.00
N SER A 130 -2.94 -22.02 24.42
CA SER A 130 -3.77 -21.38 23.41
C SER A 130 -4.54 -20.19 24.00
N LEU A 131 -5.08 -20.34 25.22
CA LEU A 131 -5.74 -19.27 25.94
C LEU A 131 -4.79 -18.13 26.31
N ASN A 132 -3.57 -18.47 26.77
CA ASN A 132 -2.55 -17.47 27.07
C ASN A 132 -2.14 -16.68 25.81
N ARG A 133 -1.95 -17.37 24.68
CA ARG A 133 -1.69 -16.72 23.37
C ARG A 133 -2.85 -15.85 22.92
N ALA A 134 -4.10 -16.30 23.10
CA ALA A 134 -5.28 -15.51 22.79
C ALA A 134 -5.37 -14.25 23.66
N THR A 135 -5.07 -14.37 24.96
CA THR A 135 -5.04 -13.26 25.92
C THR A 135 -3.98 -12.22 25.53
N GLN A 136 -2.76 -12.67 25.24
CA GLN A 136 -1.69 -11.78 24.74
C GLN A 136 -2.06 -11.14 23.40
N SER A 137 -2.78 -11.85 22.53
CA SER A 137 -3.26 -11.28 21.27
C SER A 137 -4.29 -10.18 21.50
N ILE A 138 -5.23 -10.38 22.43
CA ILE A 138 -6.24 -9.38 22.79
C ILE A 138 -5.56 -8.15 23.41
N GLU A 139 -4.61 -8.33 24.32
CA GLU A 139 -3.85 -7.23 24.92
C GLU A 139 -3.10 -6.41 23.85
N ARG A 140 -2.45 -7.09 22.90
CA ARG A 140 -1.82 -6.41 21.74
C ARG A 140 -2.85 -5.67 20.90
N SER A 141 -3.99 -6.29 20.59
CA SER A 141 -5.07 -5.65 19.83
C SER A 141 -5.62 -4.42 20.54
N HIS A 142 -5.77 -4.45 21.87
CA HIS A 142 -6.21 -3.30 22.65
C HIS A 142 -5.20 -2.15 22.59
N ARG A 143 -3.89 -2.46 22.71
CA ARG A 143 -2.84 -1.45 22.56
C ARG A 143 -2.88 -0.81 21.17
N ILE A 144 -2.97 -1.62 20.11
CA ILE A 144 -3.03 -1.13 18.73
C ILE A 144 -4.31 -0.30 18.50
N ALA A 145 -5.45 -0.72 19.05
CA ALA A 145 -6.70 0.04 18.98
C ALA A 145 -6.56 1.40 19.66
N THR A 146 -5.94 1.46 20.84
CA THR A 146 -5.72 2.73 21.56
C THR A 146 -4.79 3.67 20.77
N GLU A 147 -3.71 3.13 20.18
CA GLU A 147 -2.80 3.89 19.33
C GLU A 147 -3.51 4.37 18.06
N THR A 148 -4.39 3.54 17.48
CA THR A 148 -5.20 3.90 16.31
C THR A 148 -6.21 4.99 16.65
N ASP A 149 -6.85 4.96 17.82
CA ASP A 149 -7.76 6.00 18.29
C ASP A 149 -7.02 7.33 18.49
N GLN A 150 -5.79 7.28 19.01
CA GLN A 150 -4.96 8.47 19.17
C GLN A 150 -4.55 9.07 17.82
N ILE A 151 -4.09 8.25 16.87
CA ILE A 151 -3.81 8.70 15.50
C ILE A 151 -5.07 9.23 14.82
N GLY A 152 -6.22 8.57 15.03
CA GLY A 152 -7.51 9.02 14.51
C GLY A 152 -7.91 10.39 15.04
N SER A 153 -7.66 10.65 16.34
CA SER A 153 -7.88 11.96 16.95
C SER A 153 -6.98 13.04 16.33
N GLU A 154 -5.70 12.74 16.13
CA GLU A 154 -4.74 13.66 15.50
C GLU A 154 -5.15 13.99 14.05
N ILE A 155 -5.59 12.98 13.29
CA ILE A 155 -6.09 13.18 11.92
C ILE A 155 -7.34 14.07 11.92
N ILE A 156 -8.26 13.89 12.87
CA ILE A 156 -9.47 14.73 12.96
C ILE A 156 -9.10 16.18 13.28
N GLU A 157 -8.12 16.40 14.16
CA GLU A 157 -7.59 17.73 14.48
C GLU A 157 -6.97 18.39 13.24
N GLU A 158 -6.09 17.68 12.53
CA GLU A 158 -5.46 18.16 11.30
C GLU A 158 -6.49 18.47 10.21
N LEU A 159 -7.50 17.61 10.00
CA LEU A 159 -8.58 17.87 9.06
C LEU A 159 -9.39 19.11 9.44
N GLY A 160 -9.54 19.39 10.73
CA GLY A 160 -10.11 20.63 11.24
C GLY A 160 -9.28 21.84 10.84
N GLU A 161 -7.96 21.80 11.06
CA GLU A 161 -7.05 22.88 10.67
C GLU A 161 -7.01 23.11 9.16
N GLN A 162 -6.98 22.03 8.36
CA GLN A 162 -7.01 22.08 6.91
C GLN A 162 -8.32 22.70 6.41
N ARG A 163 -9.46 22.36 7.03
CA ARG A 163 -10.76 22.98 6.73
C ARG A 163 -10.71 24.49 6.98
N ASP A 164 -10.16 24.93 8.11
CA ASP A 164 -10.03 26.35 8.44
C ASP A 164 -9.12 27.08 7.45
N GLN A 165 -8.02 26.44 7.01
CA GLN A 165 -7.15 26.99 5.98
C GLN A 165 -7.87 27.11 4.63
N LEU A 166 -8.67 26.10 4.25
CA LEU A 166 -9.47 26.14 3.04
C LEU A 166 -10.52 27.27 3.11
N GLU A 167 -11.17 27.44 4.26
CA GLU A 167 -12.15 28.51 4.47
C GLU A 167 -11.50 29.90 4.38
N ARG A 168 -10.33 30.10 5.01
CA ARG A 168 -9.55 31.34 4.87
C ARG A 168 -9.14 31.62 3.42
N THR A 169 -8.73 30.57 2.69
CA THR A 169 -8.35 30.68 1.27
C THR A 169 -9.55 31.03 0.40
N LYS A 170 -10.71 30.40 0.65
CA LYS A 170 -11.98 30.72 0.00
C LYS A 170 -12.37 32.18 0.25
N ASN A 171 -12.29 32.66 1.49
CA ASN A 171 -12.61 34.05 1.83
C ASN A 171 -11.66 35.04 1.14
N ARG A 172 -10.36 34.73 1.07
CA ARG A 172 -9.38 35.52 0.31
C ARG A 172 -9.70 35.55 -1.19
N LEU A 173 -10.11 34.42 -1.77
CA LEU A 173 -10.48 34.33 -3.18
C LEU A 173 -11.72 35.18 -3.50
N VAL A 174 -12.76 35.12 -2.65
CA VAL A 174 -13.96 35.96 -2.79
C VAL A 174 -13.58 37.45 -2.72
N ASN A 175 -12.81 37.85 -1.71
CA ASN A 175 -12.30 39.22 -1.59
C ASN A 175 -11.48 39.66 -2.82
N THR A 176 -10.67 38.75 -3.38
CA THR A 176 -9.86 39.02 -4.58
C THR A 176 -10.75 39.20 -5.81
N SER A 177 -11.81 38.40 -5.96
CA SER A 177 -12.81 38.54 -7.02
C SER A 177 -13.50 39.90 -6.96
N GLU A 178 -13.89 40.35 -5.76
CA GLU A 178 -14.47 41.68 -5.57
C GLU A 178 -13.48 42.79 -5.94
N ASN A 179 -12.23 42.68 -5.50
CA ASN A 179 -11.18 43.64 -5.83
C ASN A 179 -10.89 43.67 -7.33
N LEU A 180 -10.90 42.53 -8.02
CA LEU A 180 -10.77 42.45 -9.48
C LEU A 180 -11.94 43.13 -10.19
N SER A 181 -13.17 42.98 -9.68
CA SER A 181 -14.35 43.68 -10.23
C SER A 181 -14.21 45.20 -10.10
N LYS A 182 -13.75 45.70 -8.93
CA LYS A 182 -13.44 47.12 -8.71
C LYS A 182 -12.34 47.60 -9.66
N SER A 183 -11.25 46.86 -9.79
CA SER A 183 -10.15 47.17 -10.72
C SER A 183 -10.63 47.25 -12.17
N ARG A 184 -11.47 46.31 -12.62
CA ARG A 184 -12.06 46.34 -13.96
C ARG A 184 -12.92 47.59 -14.17
N LYS A 185 -13.71 48.01 -13.17
CA LYS A 185 -14.51 49.23 -13.23
C LYS A 185 -13.63 50.48 -13.35
N ILE A 186 -12.53 50.54 -12.59
CA ILE A 186 -11.54 51.64 -12.66
C ILE A 186 -10.87 51.68 -14.03
N LEU A 187 -10.38 50.54 -14.53
CA LEU A 187 -9.76 50.43 -15.86
C LEU A 187 -10.72 50.87 -16.97
N ARG A 188 -12.00 50.47 -16.91
CA ARG A 188 -13.01 50.92 -17.87
C ARG A 188 -13.27 52.43 -17.80
N SER A 189 -13.23 53.02 -16.60
CA SER A 189 -13.30 54.47 -16.41
C SER A 189 -12.09 55.19 -17.02
N MET A 190 -10.87 54.71 -16.75
CA MET A 190 -9.65 55.25 -17.33
C MET A 190 -9.64 55.15 -18.85
N SER A 191 -10.02 53.99 -19.40
CA SER A 191 -10.13 53.76 -20.84
C SER A 191 -11.09 54.76 -21.51
N ARG A 192 -12.26 55.01 -20.91
CA ARG A 192 -13.20 56.04 -21.40
C ARG A 192 -12.60 57.43 -21.40
N LYS A 193 -11.93 57.85 -20.31
CA LYS A 193 -11.27 59.16 -20.22
C LYS A 193 -10.19 59.33 -21.29
N VAL A 194 -9.42 58.28 -21.56
CA VAL A 194 -8.41 58.30 -22.63
C VAL A 194 -9.07 58.44 -24.00
N MET A 195 -10.15 57.69 -24.26
CA MET A 195 -10.90 57.79 -25.51
C MET A 195 -11.48 59.19 -25.73
N THR A 196 -12.11 59.79 -24.71
CA THR A 196 -12.63 61.16 -24.80
C THR A 196 -11.52 62.17 -25.04
N ASN A 197 -10.37 62.02 -24.36
CA ASN A 197 -9.23 62.91 -24.58
C ASN A 197 -8.68 62.81 -26.01
N LYS A 198 -8.55 61.59 -26.55
CA LYS A 198 -8.13 61.37 -27.95
C LYS A 198 -9.13 61.98 -28.95
N LEU A 199 -10.43 61.84 -28.69
CA LEU A 199 -11.48 62.39 -29.55
C LEU A 199 -11.46 63.93 -29.54
N LEU A 200 -11.33 64.56 -28.36
CA LEU A 200 -11.20 66.00 -28.24
C LEU A 200 -9.95 66.53 -28.98
N LEU A 201 -8.81 65.85 -28.82
CA LEU A 201 -7.58 66.19 -29.54
C LEU A 201 -7.79 66.13 -31.06
N SER A 202 -8.46 65.08 -31.56
CA SER A 202 -8.75 64.94 -32.98
C SER A 202 -9.64 66.07 -33.52
N ILE A 203 -10.62 66.54 -32.74
CA ILE A 203 -11.50 67.65 -33.16
C ILE A 203 -10.74 68.97 -33.24
N ILE A 204 -9.88 69.26 -32.26
CA ILE A 204 -9.06 70.48 -32.24
C ILE A 204 -8.16 70.54 -33.48
N ILE A 205 -7.47 69.45 -33.80
CA ILE A 205 -6.61 69.37 -35.00
C ILE A 205 -7.41 69.61 -36.29
N LEU A 206 -8.59 69.00 -36.44
CA LEU A 206 -9.44 69.20 -37.62
C LEU A 206 -9.90 70.66 -37.74
N LEU A 207 -10.25 71.29 -36.63
CA LEU A 207 -10.71 72.68 -36.60
C LEU A 207 -9.59 73.66 -36.96
N GLU A 208 -8.37 73.42 -36.47
CA GLU A 208 -7.17 74.19 -36.86
C GLU A 208 -6.89 74.09 -38.36
N LEU A 209 -6.94 72.89 -38.93
CA LEU A 209 -6.74 72.67 -40.37
C LEU A 209 -7.82 73.37 -41.21
N ALA A 210 -9.07 73.37 -40.77
CA ALA A 210 -10.16 74.05 -41.46
C ALA A 210 -9.96 75.58 -41.49
N ILE A 211 -9.56 76.19 -40.37
CA ILE A 211 -9.27 77.63 -40.30
C ILE A 211 -8.08 77.98 -41.20
N LEU A 212 -6.99 77.21 -41.13
CA LEU A 212 -5.81 77.43 -41.98
C LEU A 212 -6.15 77.29 -43.46
N GLY A 213 -6.88 76.25 -43.84
CA GLY A 213 -7.35 76.03 -45.21
C GLY A 213 -8.24 77.16 -45.71
N GLY A 214 -9.20 77.61 -44.89
CA GLY A 214 -10.07 78.74 -45.20
C GLY A 214 -9.30 80.06 -45.36
N LEU A 215 -8.30 80.32 -44.50
CA LEU A 215 -7.47 81.51 -44.60
C LEU A 215 -6.62 81.52 -45.88
N VAL A 216 -6.02 80.37 -46.24
CA VAL A 216 -5.25 80.22 -47.48
C VAL A 216 -6.16 80.41 -48.69
N TYR A 217 -7.34 79.79 -48.71
CA TYR A 217 -8.32 79.94 -49.77
C TYR A 217 -8.74 81.41 -49.94
N TYR A 218 -9.11 82.08 -48.85
CA TYR A 218 -9.50 83.50 -48.89
C TYR A 218 -8.35 84.40 -49.36
N LYS A 219 -7.13 84.18 -48.86
CA LYS A 219 -5.94 84.95 -49.27
C LYS A 219 -5.60 84.75 -50.75
N PHE A 220 -5.73 83.52 -51.27
CA PHE A 220 -5.45 83.23 -52.66
C PHE A 220 -6.53 83.83 -53.58
N PHE A 221 -7.80 83.69 -53.23
CA PHE A 221 -8.93 84.17 -54.04
C PHE A 221 -9.15 85.68 -53.97
N ARG A 222 -8.72 86.35 -52.89
CA ARG A 222 -8.78 87.84 -52.79
C ARG A 222 -7.60 88.53 -53.48
N LYS A 223 -6.54 87.80 -53.83
CA LYS A 223 -5.32 88.35 -54.43
C LYS A 223 -5.21 88.07 -55.94
N HIS A 224 -6.17 87.38 -56.53
CA HIS A 224 -6.49 87.38 -57.96
C HIS A 224 -7.71 88.28 -58.17
#